data_AF-A0A841ED29-F1
#
_entry.id   AF-A0A841ED29-F1
#
_cell.length_a   1.000
_cell.length_b   1.000
_cell.length_c   1.000
_cell.angle_alpha   90.00
_cell.angle_beta   90.00
_cell.angle_gamma   90.00
#
_symmetry.space_group_name_H-M   'P 1'
#
loop_
_entity.id
_entity.type
_entity.pdbx_description
1 polymer ?
#
loop_
_entity_poly.entity_id
_entity_poly.type
_entity_poly.pdbx_seq_one_letter_code
_entity_poly.pdbx_strand_id
1 'polypeptide(L)' 'MPARTPAQAPRRWAAHPVRRCRAAGIRLRGTRVPRPTLDDIFLSLTGRSLREDRD' A
#
# COMPACT_ATOMS: atom_id res chain seq x y z
N MET A 1 2.12 -23.46 -5.55
CA MET A 1 2.72 -22.11 -5.41
C MET A 1 2.24 -21.50 -4.11
N PRO A 2 3.09 -21.11 -3.15
CA PRO A 2 2.61 -20.41 -1.97
C PRO A 2 2.15 -19.01 -2.38
N ALA A 3 0.92 -18.64 -2.01
CA ALA A 3 0.40 -17.29 -2.17
C ALA A 3 1.37 -16.32 -1.49
N ARG A 4 1.93 -15.37 -2.25
CA ARG A 4 2.71 -14.26 -1.69
C ARG A 4 1.78 -13.50 -0.76
N THR A 5 1.96 -13.61 0.55
CA THR A 5 1.20 -12.85 1.54
C THR A 5 1.43 -11.35 1.31
N PRO A 6 0.45 -10.56 0.81
CA PRO A 6 0.67 -9.13 0.56
C PRO A 6 0.60 -8.30 1.85
N ALA A 7 0.13 -8.88 2.95
CA ALA A 7 -0.19 -8.15 4.17
C ALA A 7 1.03 -7.65 4.98
N GLN A 8 2.26 -8.05 4.63
CA GLN A 8 3.47 -7.77 5.42
C GLN A 8 4.46 -6.76 4.81
N ALA A 9 4.17 -6.16 3.65
CA ALA A 9 5.16 -5.31 2.98
C ALA A 9 4.93 -3.78 3.06
N PRO A 10 4.43 -3.14 4.15
CA PRO A 10 4.24 -1.69 4.15
C PRO A 10 5.54 -0.87 4.15
N ARG A 11 6.71 -1.47 4.46
CA ARG A 11 7.97 -0.71 4.58
C ARG A 11 8.81 -0.62 3.30
N ARG A 12 8.80 -1.65 2.44
CA ARG A 12 9.70 -1.71 1.28
C ARG A 12 9.20 -0.92 0.06
N TRP A 13 7.89 -0.85 -0.17
CA TRP A 13 7.33 -0.18 -1.35
C TRP A 13 7.52 1.34 -1.33
N ALA A 14 7.32 1.99 -0.19
CA ALA A 14 7.48 3.45 -0.04
C ALA A 14 8.94 3.91 -0.25
N ALA A 15 9.91 3.00 -0.13
CA ALA A 15 11.31 3.32 -0.32
C ALA A 15 11.67 3.63 -1.78
N HIS A 16 10.96 3.05 -2.77
CA HIS A 16 11.29 3.24 -4.18
C HIS A 16 10.91 4.65 -4.72
N PRO A 17 9.68 5.16 -4.51
CA PRO A 17 9.31 6.52 -4.92
C PRO A 17 10.18 7.60 -4.27
N VAL A 18 10.45 7.48 -2.97
CA VAL A 18 11.30 8.43 -2.23
C VAL A 18 12.71 8.48 -2.82
N ARG A 19 13.28 7.32 -3.19
CA ARG A 19 14.60 7.25 -3.85
C ARG A 19 14.58 7.90 -5.23
N ARG A 20 13.51 7.72 -6.04
CA ARG A 20 13.39 8.38 -7.35
C ARG A 20 13.29 9.90 -7.22
N CYS A 21 12.50 10.41 -6.26
CA CYS A 21 12.43 11.85 -6.01
C CYS A 21 13.80 12.41 -5.62
N ARG A 22 14.54 11.71 -4.76
CA ARG A 22 15.91 12.10 -4.38
C ARG A 22 16.87 12.11 -5.59
N ALA A 23 16.82 11.10 -6.45
CA ALA A 23 17.66 11.02 -7.65
C ALA A 23 17.34 12.12 -8.68
N ALA A 24 16.09 12.57 -8.73
CA ALA A 24 15.65 13.66 -9.60
C ALA A 24 15.90 15.08 -9.01
N GLY A 25 16.56 15.18 -7.84
CA GLY A 25 16.80 16.47 -7.18
C GLY A 25 15.55 17.12 -6.56
N ILE A 26 14.43 16.39 -6.48
CA ILE A 26 13.16 16.89 -5.95
C ILE A 26 13.19 16.81 -4.41
N ARG A 27 13.06 17.95 -3.73
CA ARG A 27 12.98 18.00 -2.26
C ARG A 27 11.59 17.54 -1.79
N LEU A 28 11.55 16.44 -1.03
CA LEU A 28 10.35 15.96 -0.36
C LEU A 28 10.23 16.59 1.03
N ARG A 29 9.06 17.13 1.38
CA ARG A 29 8.75 17.56 2.76
C ARG A 29 8.43 16.39 3.69
N GLY A 30 7.94 15.28 3.14
CA GLY A 30 7.59 14.07 3.88
C GLY A 30 6.78 13.11 3.01
N THR A 31 6.66 11.87 3.47
CA THR A 31 5.81 10.84 2.85
C THR A 31 4.92 10.23 3.91
N ARG A 32 3.63 10.10 3.62
CA ARG A 32 2.67 9.38 4.47
C ARG A 32 2.43 7.99 3.89
N VAL A 33 2.67 6.97 4.69
CA VAL A 33 2.35 5.58 4.35
C VAL A 33 1.17 5.17 5.23
N PRO A 34 -0.06 5.17 4.71
CA PRO A 34 -1.20 4.73 5.51
C PRO A 34 -1.04 3.25 5.86
N ARG A 35 -1.44 2.89 7.08
CA ARG A 35 -1.63 1.47 7.43
C ARG A 35 -2.88 1.00 6.68
N PRO A 36 -2.82 -0.11 5.93
CA PRO A 36 -4.01 -0.66 5.29
C PRO A 36 -5.04 -1.07 6.34
N THR A 37 -6.30 -0.79 6.06
CA THR A 37 -7.45 -1.28 6.81
C THR A 37 -7.77 -2.73 6.43
N LEU A 38 -8.67 -3.36 7.19
CA LEU A 38 -9.15 -4.70 6.83
C LEU A 38 -9.89 -4.69 5.48
N ASP A 39 -10.66 -3.65 5.20
CA ASP A 39 -11.38 -3.48 3.93
C ASP A 39 -10.40 -3.38 2.76
N ASP A 40 -9.30 -2.64 2.90
CA ASP A 40 -8.27 -2.53 1.86
C ASP A 40 -7.63 -3.89 1.53
N ILE A 41 -7.39 -4.72 2.55
CA ILE A 41 -6.86 -6.07 2.38
C ILE A 41 -7.90 -6.99 1.74
N PHE A 42 -9.15 -6.91 2.19
CA PHE A 42 -10.24 -7.71 1.64
C PHE A 42 -10.45 -7.40 0.16
N LEU A 43 -10.60 -6.11 -0.18
CA LEU A 43 -10.74 -5.64 -1.56
C LEU A 43 -9.58 -6.10 -2.44
N SER A 44 -8.34 -6.00 -1.96
CA SER A 44 -7.16 -6.45 -2.72
C SER A 44 -7.15 -7.96 -3.00
N LEU A 45 -7.84 -8.78 -2.20
CA LEU A 45 -7.85 -10.24 -2.32
C LEU A 45 -9.09 -10.76 -3.06
N THR A 46 -10.23 -10.09 -2.90
CA THR A 46 -11.53 -10.57 -3.39
C THR A 46 -12.08 -9.76 -4.56
N GLY A 47 -11.56 -8.56 -4.79
CA GLY A 47 -12.06 -7.61 -5.77
C GLY A 47 -13.38 -6.94 -5.37
N ARG A 48 -13.86 -7.13 -4.13
CA ARG A 48 -15.10 -6.55 -3.59
C ARG A 48 -14.86 -5.90 -2.23
N SER A 49 -15.65 -4.88 -1.86
CA SER A 49 -15.51 -4.21 -0.57
C SER A 49 -16.40 -4.85 0.51
N LEU A 50 -15.95 -4.85 1.77
CA LEU A 50 -16.79 -5.24 2.91
C LEU A 50 -17.91 -4.21 3.19
N ARG A 51 -17.80 -3.00 2.65
CA ARG A 51 -18.79 -1.94 2.84
C ARG A 51 -20.01 -2.13 1.95
N GLU A 52 -19.83 -2.72 0.77
CA GLU A 52 -20.90 -2.99 -0.20
C GLU A 52 -21.92 -4.01 0.33
N ASP A 53 -21.50 -4.95 1.19
CA ASP A 53 -22.39 -5.94 1.83
C ASP A 53 -23.24 -5.36 2.98
N ARG A 54 -23.05 -4.08 3.34
CA ARG A 54 -23.70 -3.44 4.49
C ARG A 54 -24.87 -2.52 4.11
N ASP A 55 -24.99 -2.17 2.84
CA ASP A 55 -26.05 -1.34 2.25
C ASP A 55 -27.10 -2.22 1.54
#